data_AF-A0A258JPX0-F1
#
_entry.id   AF-A0A258JPX0-F1
#
_cell.length_a   1.000
_cell.length_b   1.000
_cell.length_c   1.000
_cell.angle_alpha   90.00
_cell.angle_beta   90.00
_cell.angle_gamma   90.00
#
_symmetry.space_group_name_H-M   'P 1'
#
loop_
_entity.id
_entity.type
_entity.pdbx_description
1 polymer ?
#
loop_
_entity_poly.entity_id
_entity_poly.type
_entity_poly.pdbx_seq_one_letter_code
_entity_poly.pdbx_strand_id
1 'polypeptide(L)' 'TLNEDNDPAAGRAYLEKENFSVPMYQSSGNVPTEVFSGSLPTTVVLDKNGKVRLHHAGFANYASDKFVKQIAELINE' A
#
# COMPACT_ATOMS: atom_id res chain seq x y z
N THR A 1 -6.57 0.21 0.13
CA THR A 1 -5.68 -0.81 0.70
C THR A 1 -6.11 -2.18 0.26
N LEU A 2 -5.16 -3.09 0.05
CA LEU A 2 -5.43 -4.50 -0.20
C LEU A 2 -5.30 -5.24 1.15
N ASN A 3 -6.36 -5.93 1.56
CA ASN A 3 -6.44 -6.62 2.84
C ASN A 3 -6.06 -8.10 2.70
N GLU A 4 -5.12 -8.55 3.53
CA GLU A 4 -4.65 -9.95 3.60
C GLU A 4 -5.01 -10.62 4.94
N ASP A 5 -5.88 -10.01 5.75
CA ASP A 5 -6.43 -10.64 6.95
C ASP A 5 -7.34 -11.82 6.57
N ASN A 6 -7.21 -12.93 7.32
CA ASN A 6 -8.09 -14.10 7.19
C ASN A 6 -9.58 -13.76 7.41
N ASP A 7 -9.86 -12.83 8.33
CA ASP A 7 -11.19 -12.27 8.55
C ASP A 7 -11.24 -10.81 8.07
N PRO A 8 -11.89 -10.52 6.92
CA PRO A 8 -11.99 -9.15 6.44
C PRO A 8 -12.85 -8.23 7.32
N ALA A 9 -13.63 -8.75 8.28
CA ALA A 9 -14.31 -7.90 9.26
C ALA A 9 -13.31 -7.23 10.22
N ALA A 10 -12.20 -7.89 10.55
CA ALA A 10 -11.15 -7.32 11.39
C ALA A 10 -10.49 -6.10 10.73
N GLY A 11 -10.11 -6.21 9.45
CA GLY A 11 -9.55 -5.10 8.67
C GLY A 11 -10.52 -3.92 8.55
N ARG A 12 -11.81 -4.17 8.31
CA ARG A 12 -12.83 -3.11 8.28
C ARG A 12 -12.98 -2.40 9.63
N ALA A 13 -13.08 -3.16 10.72
CA ALA A 13 -13.20 -2.59 12.06
C ALA A 13 -11.96 -1.75 12.42
N TYR A 14 -10.76 -2.15 11.99
CA TYR A 14 -9.55 -1.37 12.17
C TYR A 14 -9.61 -0.04 11.41
N LEU A 15 -10.00 -0.04 10.13
CA LEU A 15 -10.11 1.19 9.34
C LEU A 15 -11.15 2.16 9.93
N GLU A 16 -12.29 1.65 10.40
CA GLU A 16 -13.32 2.45 11.07
C GLU A 16 -12.80 3.05 12.37
N LYS A 17 -12.21 2.23 13.24
CA LYS A 17 -11.66 2.65 14.53
C LYS A 17 -10.61 3.76 14.39
N GLU A 18 -9.74 3.66 13.39
CA GLU A 18 -8.66 4.62 13.15
C GLU A 18 -9.09 5.78 12.23
N ASN A 19 -10.37 5.86 11.87
CA ASN A 19 -10.96 6.89 11.00
C ASN A 19 -10.30 7.00 9.62
N PHE A 20 -9.89 5.88 9.03
CA PHE A 20 -9.33 5.85 7.68
C PHE A 20 -10.46 5.80 6.63
N SER A 21 -10.41 6.73 5.66
CA SER A 21 -11.35 6.79 4.54
C SER A 21 -10.91 6.03 3.29
N VAL A 22 -9.76 5.36 3.34
CA VAL A 22 -9.24 4.63 2.18
C VAL A 22 -10.10 3.40 1.89
N PRO A 23 -10.37 3.07 0.61
CA PRO A 23 -11.14 1.89 0.27
C PRO A 23 -10.40 0.62 0.68
N MET A 24 -11.12 -0.39 1.13
CA MET A 24 -10.56 -1.71 1.44
C MET A 24 -10.96 -2.71 0.34
N TYR A 25 -9.97 -3.36 -0.26
CA TYR A 25 -10.15 -4.37 -1.30
C TYR A 25 -9.63 -5.72 -0.82
N GLN A 26 -10.15 -6.79 -1.43
CA GLN A 26 -9.61 -8.14 -1.30
C GLN A 26 -9.24 -8.65 -2.70
N SER A 27 -8.16 -9.41 -2.77
CA SER A 27 -7.75 -10.06 -4.01
C SER A 27 -8.77 -11.17 -4.33
N SER A 28 -9.21 -11.25 -5.59
CA SER A 28 -10.08 -12.34 -6.08
C SER A 28 -9.27 -13.54 -6.60
N GLY A 29 -7.94 -13.48 -6.50
CA GLY A 29 -7.00 -14.46 -7.02
C GLY A 29 -5.56 -14.05 -6.69
N ASN A 30 -4.60 -14.64 -7.38
CA ASN A 30 -3.18 -14.38 -7.11
C ASN A 30 -2.81 -12.92 -7.45
N VAL A 31 -2.21 -12.24 -6.48
CA VAL A 31 -1.58 -10.94 -6.69
C VAL A 31 -0.23 -11.18 -7.40
N PRO A 32 0.14 -10.39 -8.44
CA PRO A 32 1.44 -10.51 -9.09
C PRO A 32 2.59 -10.40 -8.08
N THR A 33 3.63 -11.23 -8.24
CA THR A 33 4.78 -11.27 -7.32
C THR A 33 5.56 -9.96 -7.29
N GLU A 34 5.48 -9.19 -8.37
CA GLU A 34 6.02 -7.84 -8.51
C GLU A 34 5.29 -6.83 -7.61
N VAL A 35 4.08 -7.16 -7.13
CA VAL A 35 3.28 -6.33 -6.23
C VAL A 35 3.33 -6.90 -4.81
N PHE A 36 3.11 -8.21 -4.64
CA PHE A 36 3.12 -8.86 -3.33
C PHE A 36 3.72 -10.27 -3.42
N SER A 37 4.80 -10.50 -2.66
CA SER A 37 5.51 -11.78 -2.61
C SER A 37 5.38 -12.49 -1.26
N GLY A 38 4.38 -12.13 -0.43
CA GLY A 38 4.08 -12.81 0.84
C GLY A 38 4.60 -12.13 2.11
N SER A 39 5.19 -10.92 2.03
CA SER A 39 5.68 -10.19 3.21
C SER A 39 4.74 -9.05 3.59
N LEU A 40 4.23 -9.03 4.82
CA LEU A 40 3.45 -7.93 5.35
C LEU A 40 4.27 -7.08 6.35
N PRO A 41 4.10 -5.74 6.36
CA PRO A 41 3.43 -4.95 5.33
C PRO A 41 4.26 -4.92 4.03
N THR A 42 3.61 -4.67 2.88
CA THR A 42 4.28 -4.31 1.62
C THR A 42 3.68 -3.00 1.11
N THR A 43 4.52 -2.13 0.56
CA THR A 43 4.10 -0.85 -0.03
C THR A 43 4.61 -0.74 -1.45
N VAL A 44 3.68 -0.44 -2.36
CA VAL A 44 3.96 -0.21 -3.78
C VAL A 44 3.49 1.20 -4.14
N VAL A 45 4.35 1.99 -4.77
CA VAL A 45 4.01 3.32 -5.31
C VAL A 45 4.10 3.25 -6.83
N LEU A 46 3.02 3.66 -7.49
CA LEU A 46 2.93 3.76 -8.94
C LEU A 46 2.99 5.24 -9.37
N ASP A 47 3.60 5.53 -10.51
CA ASP A 47 3.43 6.83 -11.16
C ASP A 47 2.10 6.91 -11.95
N LYS A 48 1.84 8.08 -12.56
CA LYS A 48 0.62 8.35 -13.34
C LYS A 48 0.46 7.44 -14.58
N ASN A 49 1.53 6.81 -15.04
CA ASN A 49 1.52 5.86 -16.15
C ASN A 49 1.42 4.40 -15.67
N GLY A 50 1.25 4.17 -14.37
CA GLY A 50 1.14 2.86 -13.76
C GLY A 50 2.46 2.13 -13.58
N LYS A 51 3.62 2.79 -13.76
CA LYS A 51 4.93 2.17 -13.54
C LYS A 51 5.26 2.16 -12.05
N VAL A 52 5.82 1.05 -11.58
CA VAL A 52 6.31 0.91 -10.20
C VAL A 52 7.53 1.81 -9.97
N ARG A 53 7.42 2.70 -8.98
CA ARG A 53 8.46 3.66 -8.57
C ARG A 53 9.05 3.33 -7.20
N LEU A 54 8.28 2.62 -6.38
CA LEU A 54 8.74 2.03 -5.13
C LEU A 54 8.10 0.67 -4.95
N HIS A 55 8.91 -0.29 -4.51
CA HIS A 55 8.46 -1.56 -3.95
C HIS A 55 9.25 -1.78 -2.66
N HIS A 56 8.54 -1.86 -1.53
CA HIS A 56 9.17 -2.01 -0.22
C HIS A 56 8.43 -3.07 0.60
N ALA A 57 9.17 -4.09 1.05
CA ALA A 57 8.68 -5.12 1.95
C ALA A 57 9.15 -4.83 3.40
N GLY A 58 8.23 -4.97 4.34
CA GLY A 58 8.46 -4.68 5.75
C GLY A 58 8.16 -3.23 6.15
N PHE A 59 8.44 -2.91 7.40
CA PHE A 59 8.22 -1.56 7.93
C PHE A 59 9.19 -0.55 7.30
N ALA A 60 8.74 0.70 7.18
CA ALA A 60 9.55 1.82 6.72
C ALA A 60 9.13 3.11 7.43
N ASN A 61 10.03 4.10 7.43
CA ASN A 61 9.72 5.46 7.86
C ASN A 61 9.18 6.29 6.68
N TYR A 62 7.86 6.25 6.47
CA TYR A 62 7.17 7.04 5.45
C TYR A 62 7.03 8.53 5.80
N ALA A 63 7.45 8.95 7.00
CA ALA A 63 7.58 10.36 7.36
C ALA A 63 8.98 10.94 7.04
N SER A 64 9.89 10.14 6.46
CA SER A 64 11.22 10.62 6.10
C SER A 64 11.18 11.65 4.96
N ASP A 65 12.05 12.66 5.03
CA ASP A 65 12.18 13.70 3.98
C ASP A 65 12.40 13.09 2.59
N LYS A 66 13.17 11.99 2.53
CA LYS A 66 13.43 11.27 1.29
C LYS A 66 12.13 10.75 0.67
N PHE A 67 11.28 10.08 1.44
CA PHE A 67 10.04 9.52 0.93
C PHE A 67 9.05 10.62 0.55
N VAL A 68 8.89 11.64 1.40
CA VAL A 68 8.00 12.78 1.13
C VAL A 68 8.41 13.51 -0.16
N LYS A 69 9.72 13.73 -0.36
CA LYS A 69 10.25 14.33 -1.59
C LYS A 69 9.95 13.48 -2.83
N GLN A 70 10.14 12.17 -2.75
CA GLN A 70 9.83 11.26 -3.87
C GLN A 70 8.35 11.34 -4.26
N ILE A 71 7.44 11.38 -3.29
CA ILE A 71 6.00 11.52 -3.56
C ILE A 71 5.68 12.89 -4.18
N ALA A 72 6.30 13.96 -3.69
CA ALA A 72 6.13 15.30 -4.26
C ALA A 72 6.63 15.38 -5.71
N GLU A 73 7.73 14.71 -6.06
CA GLU A 73 8.22 14.62 -7.43
C GLU A 73 7.19 13.91 -8.33
N LEU A 74 6.65 12.76 -7.91
CA LEU A 74 5.62 12.03 -8.66
C LEU A 74 4.33 12.83 -8.91
N ILE A 75 3.97 13.73 -7.99
CA ILE A 75 2.81 14.61 -8.18
C ILE A 75 3.05 15.62 -9.32
N ASN A 76 4.30 16.08 -9.48
CA ASN A 76 4.68 17.11 -10.45
C ASN A 76 5.20 16.58 -11.79
N GLU A 77 5.33 15.26 -11.94
CA GLU A 77 5.58 14.57 -13.22
C GLU A 77 4.40 14.70 -14.19
#